data_AF-A0A7C1DS33-F1
#
_entry.id   AF-A0A7C1DS33-F1
#
_cell.length_a   1.000
_cell.length_b   1.000
_cell.length_c   1.000
_cell.angle_alpha   90.00
_cell.angle_beta   90.00
_cell.angle_gamma   90.00
#
_symmetry.space_group_name_H-M   'P 1'
#
loop_
_entity.id
_entity.type
_entity.pdbx_description
1 polymer ?
#
loop_
_entity_poly.entity_id
_entity_poly.type
_entity_poly.pdbx_seq_one_letter_code
_entity_poly.pdbx_strand_id
1 'polypeptide(L)'
;MALKLTEILGRDARSTERLLPRLTAVLALALYLTGLAPGLVAGDAGELQAAAVGLGVAHPTGYPLYLQLGRLFFALGGTWGLNFLSALAMALAAALAVRLAVRLTGSMVAAALAGILVIFGRMAWLEALSAEVYALSLALQLACLNLTLELRREGGAAGEAGRADGRLLALLGLVYGLSLAHHLSALFLLPALLFLVPWRELEPRAGALAAAALLLGLSTYIYLPLRALSSAAVNWGDPRTLGAFLEHLRGAEYGTALFGGTAAGYLDRL
;
A
#
# COMPACT_ATOMS: atom_id res chain seq x y z
N MET A 1 3.51 44.82 -2.24
CA MET A 1 4.60 43.96 -1.73
C MET A 1 4.11 42.57 -1.31
N ALA A 2 2.92 42.43 -0.70
CA ALA A 2 2.32 41.13 -0.35
C ALA A 2 2.04 40.19 -1.53
N LEU A 3 1.70 40.71 -2.72
CA LEU A 3 1.46 39.93 -3.94
C LEU A 3 2.73 39.23 -4.51
N LYS A 4 3.93 39.78 -4.26
CA LYS A 4 5.20 39.15 -4.69
C LYS A 4 5.66 38.03 -3.75
N LEU A 5 5.30 38.10 -2.46
CA LEU A 5 5.64 37.06 -1.49
C LEU A 5 4.82 35.78 -1.73
N THR A 6 3.54 35.88 -2.07
CA THR A 6 2.70 34.72 -2.39
C THR A 6 3.07 34.06 -3.73
N GLU A 7 3.59 34.80 -4.71
CA GLU A 7 4.14 34.24 -5.95
C GLU A 7 5.47 33.50 -5.74
N ILE A 8 6.36 34.04 -4.90
CA ILE A 8 7.63 33.39 -4.53
C ILE A 8 7.36 32.15 -3.66
N LEU A 9 6.50 32.29 -2.64
CA LEU A 9 6.06 31.19 -1.77
C LEU A 9 5.19 30.16 -2.51
N GLY A 10 4.49 30.53 -3.57
CA GLY A 10 3.64 29.62 -4.37
C GLY A 10 4.43 28.75 -5.35
N ARG A 11 5.66 29.15 -5.69
CA ARG A 11 6.64 28.34 -6.42
C ARG A 11 7.45 27.47 -5.45
N ASP A 12 7.80 28.02 -4.28
CA ASP A 12 8.49 27.31 -3.20
C ASP A 12 7.63 26.25 -2.49
N ALA A 13 6.32 26.47 -2.35
CA ALA A 13 5.41 25.46 -1.78
C ALA A 13 5.36 24.21 -2.66
N ARG A 14 5.30 24.38 -3.98
CA ARG A 14 5.27 23.26 -4.95
C ARG A 14 6.62 22.56 -5.09
N SER A 15 7.74 23.27 -4.97
CA SER A 15 9.06 22.66 -4.95
C SER A 15 9.26 21.87 -3.65
N THR A 16 8.82 22.42 -2.52
CA THR A 16 8.92 21.78 -1.20
C THR A 16 8.01 20.55 -1.08
N GLU A 17 6.77 20.62 -1.61
CA GLU A 17 5.85 19.48 -1.75
C GLU A 17 6.40 18.33 -2.60
N ARG A 18 7.46 18.58 -3.39
CA ARG A 18 8.09 17.57 -4.26
C ARG A 18 9.45 17.14 -3.75
N LEU A 19 10.28 18.07 -3.28
CA LEU A 19 11.66 17.82 -2.89
C LEU A 19 11.73 17.13 -1.53
N LEU A 20 11.00 17.63 -0.53
CA LEU A 20 11.07 17.08 0.83
C LEU A 20 10.65 15.60 0.87
N PRO A 21 9.52 15.17 0.29
CA PRO A 21 9.19 13.75 0.17
C PRO A 21 10.27 12.90 -0.49
N ARG A 22 10.91 13.41 -1.55
CA ARG A 22 11.97 12.67 -2.27
C ARG A 22 13.21 12.48 -1.38
N LEU A 23 13.63 13.54 -0.69
CA LEU A 23 14.74 13.47 0.26
C LEU A 23 14.41 12.51 1.41
N THR A 24 13.17 12.53 1.91
CA THR A 24 12.68 11.57 2.90
C THR A 24 12.77 10.14 2.39
N ALA A 25 12.35 9.86 1.15
CA ALA A 25 12.45 8.52 0.56
C ALA A 25 13.90 8.02 0.52
N VAL A 26 14.82 8.86 0.03
CA VAL A 26 16.24 8.51 -0.11
C VAL A 26 16.88 8.28 1.26
N LEU A 27 16.63 9.18 2.22
CA LEU A 27 17.14 9.04 3.58
C LEU A 27 16.59 7.80 4.28
N ALA A 28 15.27 7.57 4.19
CA ALA A 28 14.62 6.41 4.80
C ALA A 28 15.18 5.11 4.23
N LEU A 29 15.29 5.01 2.90
CA LEU A 29 15.85 3.83 2.25
C LEU A 29 17.30 3.60 2.69
N ALA A 30 18.14 4.65 2.69
CA ALA A 30 19.51 4.55 3.15
C ALA A 30 19.62 4.05 4.59
N LEU A 31 18.75 4.52 5.49
CA LEU A 31 18.70 4.07 6.88
C LEU A 31 18.26 2.61 7.00
N TYR A 32 17.18 2.20 6.32
CA TYR A 32 16.71 0.82 6.36
C TYR A 32 17.73 -0.17 5.80
N LEU A 33 18.48 0.23 4.76
CA LEU A 33 19.57 -0.58 4.21
C LEU A 33 20.66 -0.91 5.23
N THR A 34 20.84 -0.10 6.28
CA THR A 34 21.83 -0.39 7.35
C THR A 34 21.40 -1.53 8.29
N GLY A 35 20.09 -1.78 8.42
CA GLY A 35 19.53 -2.81 9.28
C GLY A 35 18.87 -3.96 8.50
N LEU A 36 18.90 -3.93 7.18
CA LEU A 36 18.16 -4.85 6.32
C LEU A 36 18.63 -6.30 6.53
N ALA A 37 17.70 -7.23 6.70
CA ALA A 37 18.04 -8.63 6.87
C ALA A 37 18.79 -9.16 5.63
N PRO A 38 19.89 -9.92 5.81
CA PRO A 38 20.78 -10.31 4.72
C PRO A 38 20.19 -11.38 3.80
N GLY A 39 19.05 -12.00 4.14
CA GLY A 39 18.47 -13.09 3.35
C GLY A 39 17.19 -13.65 3.95
N LEU A 40 17.13 -14.97 4.09
CA LEU A 40 15.96 -15.66 4.65
C LEU A 40 15.74 -15.25 6.11
N VAL A 41 14.49 -14.94 6.45
CA VAL A 41 14.06 -14.59 7.81
C VAL A 41 13.09 -15.65 8.31
N ALA A 42 13.05 -15.92 9.61
CA ALA A 42 12.09 -16.88 10.18
C ALA A 42 10.68 -16.27 10.34
N GLY A 43 9.69 -17.12 10.62
CA GLY A 43 8.30 -16.69 10.79
C GLY A 43 7.63 -16.30 9.47
N ASP A 44 6.71 -15.35 9.53
CA ASP A 44 5.86 -14.95 8.40
C ASP A 44 6.69 -14.44 7.22
N ALA A 45 7.77 -13.69 7.47
CA ALA A 45 8.69 -13.25 6.43
C ALA A 45 9.30 -14.42 5.63
N GLY A 46 9.68 -15.51 6.31
CA GLY A 46 10.22 -16.71 5.67
C GLY A 46 9.20 -17.45 4.83
N GLU A 47 7.96 -17.51 5.32
CA GLU A 47 6.84 -18.07 4.57
C GLU A 47 6.54 -17.25 3.31
N LEU A 48 6.45 -15.92 3.43
CA LEU A 48 6.26 -15.01 2.32
C LEU A 48 7.39 -15.12 1.29
N GLN A 49 8.63 -15.26 1.75
CA GLN A 49 9.78 -15.52 0.88
C GLN A 49 9.66 -16.86 0.15
N ALA A 50 9.31 -17.94 0.86
CA ALA A 50 9.11 -19.25 0.27
C ALA A 50 7.95 -19.26 -0.74
N ALA A 51 6.83 -18.62 -0.42
CA ALA A 51 5.66 -18.51 -1.29
C ALA A 51 5.99 -17.69 -2.55
N ALA A 52 6.66 -16.54 -2.42
CA ALA A 52 7.01 -15.72 -3.58
C ALA A 52 8.02 -16.43 -4.51
N VAL A 53 9.03 -17.10 -3.95
CA VAL A 53 10.03 -17.86 -4.71
C VAL A 53 9.41 -19.07 -5.41
N GLY A 54 8.59 -19.83 -4.67
CA GLY A 54 7.91 -21.03 -5.15
C GLY A 54 6.67 -20.76 -5.99
N LEU A 55 6.31 -19.50 -6.24
CA LEU A 55 5.06 -19.11 -6.91
C LEU A 55 3.83 -19.75 -6.24
N GLY A 56 3.84 -19.79 -4.91
CA GLY A 56 2.81 -20.38 -4.06
C GLY A 56 1.76 -19.39 -3.55
N VAL A 57 1.00 -19.83 -2.57
CA VAL A 57 -0.06 -19.08 -1.87
C VAL A 57 0.34 -18.96 -0.40
N ALA A 58 0.59 -17.73 0.04
CA ALA A 58 0.90 -17.41 1.45
C ALA A 58 -0.36 -17.48 2.31
N HIS A 59 -0.19 -17.39 3.63
CA HIS A 59 -1.28 -17.34 4.59
C HIS A 59 -2.32 -16.25 4.27
N PRO A 60 -3.57 -16.40 4.74
CA PRO A 60 -4.64 -15.46 4.45
C PRO A 60 -4.27 -13.99 4.78
N THR A 61 -4.54 -13.02 3.92
CA THR A 61 -5.41 -13.09 2.72
C THR A 61 -4.66 -13.43 1.42
N GLY A 62 -3.45 -13.98 1.50
CA GLY A 62 -2.67 -14.52 0.38
C GLY A 62 -1.78 -13.50 -0.36
N TYR A 63 -1.96 -12.20 -0.11
CA TYR A 63 -1.11 -11.10 -0.59
C TYR A 63 -0.64 -11.22 -2.06
N PRO A 64 -1.53 -11.47 -3.04
CA PRO A 64 -1.15 -11.83 -4.40
C PRO A 64 -0.29 -10.78 -5.12
N LEU A 65 -0.50 -9.48 -4.85
CA LEU A 65 0.36 -8.43 -5.39
C LEU A 65 1.79 -8.55 -4.84
N TYR A 66 1.92 -8.75 -3.53
CA TYR A 66 3.20 -8.90 -2.86
C TYR A 66 3.98 -10.10 -3.40
N LEU A 67 3.33 -11.26 -3.58
CA LEU A 67 4.01 -12.47 -4.06
C LEU A 67 4.55 -12.30 -5.49
N GLN A 68 3.79 -11.62 -6.35
CA GLN A 68 4.22 -11.32 -7.72
C GLN A 68 5.40 -10.33 -7.76
N LEU A 69 5.35 -9.26 -6.96
CA LEU A 69 6.48 -8.33 -6.82
C LEU A 69 7.68 -9.01 -6.14
N GLY A 70 7.45 -9.83 -5.13
CA GLY A 70 8.46 -10.61 -4.44
C GLY A 70 9.21 -11.53 -5.38
N ARG A 71 8.52 -12.19 -6.32
CA ARG A 71 9.17 -13.02 -7.36
C ARG A 71 10.08 -12.20 -8.27
N LEU A 72 9.67 -10.98 -8.63
CA LEU A 72 10.48 -10.05 -9.42
C LEU A 72 11.72 -9.63 -8.64
N PHE A 73 11.55 -9.18 -7.40
CA PHE A 73 12.67 -8.74 -6.56
C PHE A 73 13.61 -9.88 -6.17
N PHE A 74 13.09 -11.11 -6.05
CA PHE A 74 13.91 -12.31 -5.93
C PHE A 74 14.86 -12.49 -7.12
N ALA A 75 14.39 -12.22 -8.34
CA ALA A 75 15.23 -12.31 -9.53
C ALA A 75 16.35 -11.25 -9.56
N LEU A 76 16.18 -10.14 -8.83
CA LEU A 76 17.15 -9.06 -8.75
C LEU A 76 18.21 -9.27 -7.66
N GLY A 77 17.87 -9.97 -6.56
CA GLY A 77 18.75 -10.05 -5.39
C GLY A 77 18.51 -11.23 -4.45
N GLY A 78 17.86 -12.30 -4.91
CA GLY A 78 17.54 -13.45 -4.06
C GLY A 78 16.60 -13.08 -2.90
N THR A 79 16.69 -13.79 -1.77
CA THR A 79 15.85 -13.53 -0.58
C THR A 79 16.07 -12.13 0.00
N TRP A 80 17.30 -11.59 -0.11
CA TRP A 80 17.60 -10.20 0.22
C TRP A 80 16.76 -9.22 -0.61
N GLY A 81 16.53 -9.52 -1.90
CA GLY A 81 15.69 -8.69 -2.77
C GLY A 81 14.27 -8.52 -2.25
N LEU A 82 13.68 -9.53 -1.60
CA LEU A 82 12.36 -9.40 -0.99
C LEU A 82 12.38 -8.54 0.28
N ASN A 83 13.43 -8.63 1.10
CA ASN A 83 13.58 -7.71 2.23
C ASN A 83 13.71 -6.27 1.71
N PHE A 84 14.49 -6.09 0.63
CA PHE A 84 14.65 -4.79 -0.01
C PHE A 84 13.33 -4.23 -0.57
N LEU A 85 12.41 -5.07 -1.07
CA LEU A 85 11.08 -4.64 -1.48
C LEU A 85 10.33 -3.95 -0.32
N SER A 86 10.35 -4.54 0.88
CA SER A 86 9.71 -3.96 2.06
C SER A 86 10.39 -2.66 2.51
N ALA A 87 11.73 -2.61 2.50
CA ALA A 87 12.48 -1.38 2.78
C ALA A 87 12.13 -0.25 1.80
N LEU A 88 12.09 -0.56 0.49
CA LEU A 88 11.72 0.37 -0.56
C LEU A 88 10.28 0.85 -0.41
N ALA A 89 9.36 -0.05 -0.12
CA ALA A 89 7.96 0.27 0.11
C ALA A 89 7.78 1.17 1.33
N MET A 90 8.45 0.90 2.45
CA MET A 90 8.36 1.74 3.65
C MET A 90 9.00 3.12 3.43
N ALA A 91 10.11 3.20 2.68
CA ALA A 91 10.70 4.47 2.28
C ALA A 91 9.75 5.31 1.42
N LEU A 92 9.03 4.67 0.49
CA LEU A 92 7.97 5.32 -0.28
C LEU A 92 6.80 5.75 0.60
N ALA A 93 6.39 4.92 1.57
CA ALA A 93 5.37 5.27 2.54
C ALA A 93 5.76 6.52 3.35
N ALA A 94 7.00 6.60 3.84
CA ALA A 94 7.50 7.77 4.56
C ALA A 94 7.41 9.05 3.71
N ALA A 95 7.83 8.97 2.44
CA ALA A 95 7.71 10.09 1.50
C ALA A 95 6.25 10.52 1.27
N LEU A 96 5.35 9.56 1.08
CA LEU A 96 3.93 9.83 0.85
C LEU A 96 3.25 10.38 2.11
N ALA A 97 3.67 9.97 3.31
CA ALA A 97 3.21 10.50 4.58
C ALA A 97 3.63 11.97 4.76
N VAL A 98 4.90 12.30 4.46
CA VAL A 98 5.39 13.68 4.45
C VAL A 98 4.58 14.52 3.47
N ARG A 99 4.40 14.05 2.23
CA ARG A 99 3.62 14.77 1.21
C ARG A 99 2.17 15.00 1.64
N LEU A 100 1.55 13.99 2.24
CA LEU A 100 0.19 14.06 2.76
C LEU A 100 0.09 15.09 3.89
N ALA A 101 1.02 15.06 4.84
CA ALA A 101 1.06 15.99 5.97
C ALA A 101 1.25 17.44 5.52
N VAL A 102 2.14 17.72 4.55
CA VAL A 102 2.26 19.06 3.94
C VAL A 102 0.93 19.49 3.34
N ARG A 103 0.28 18.60 2.58
CA ARG A 103 -0.97 18.91 1.86
C ARG A 103 -2.17 19.16 2.78
N LEU A 104 -2.20 18.52 3.94
CA LEU A 104 -3.29 18.64 4.91
C LEU A 104 -3.10 19.81 5.87
N THR A 105 -1.86 20.12 6.25
CA THR A 105 -1.56 21.06 7.34
C THR A 105 -0.88 22.35 6.88
N GLY A 106 -0.23 22.34 5.72
CA GLY A 106 0.68 23.41 5.29
C GLY A 106 1.96 23.54 6.14
N SER A 107 2.14 22.70 7.17
CA SER A 107 3.22 22.81 8.16
C SER A 107 4.39 21.88 7.84
N MET A 108 5.58 22.45 7.67
CA MET A 108 6.82 21.69 7.48
C MET A 108 7.21 20.89 8.73
N VAL A 109 6.89 21.41 9.91
CA VAL A 109 7.13 20.71 11.18
C VAL A 109 6.24 19.47 11.27
N ALA A 110 4.94 19.60 10.98
CA ALA A 110 4.04 18.45 10.97
C ALA A 110 4.45 17.40 9.94
N ALA A 111 4.91 17.84 8.76
CA ALA A 111 5.41 16.95 7.73
C ALA A 111 6.69 16.22 8.13
N ALA A 112 7.66 16.92 8.71
CA ALA A 112 8.89 16.31 9.22
C ALA A 112 8.59 15.29 10.32
N LEU A 113 7.68 15.62 11.26
CA LEU A 113 7.24 14.69 12.30
C LEU A 113 6.56 13.44 11.71
N ALA A 114 5.69 13.59 10.70
CA ALA A 114 5.07 12.46 10.02
C ALA A 114 6.12 11.53 9.38
N GLY A 115 7.12 12.11 8.71
CA GLY A 115 8.24 11.35 8.15
C GLY A 115 9.06 10.63 9.22
N ILE A 116 9.42 11.32 10.31
CA ILE A 116 10.15 10.74 11.45
C ILE A 116 9.39 9.58 12.06
N LEU A 117 8.07 9.70 12.26
CA LEU A 117 7.25 8.63 12.84
C LEU A 117 7.19 7.39 11.94
N VAL A 118 7.12 7.55 10.62
CA VAL A 118 7.17 6.41 9.69
C VAL A 118 8.58 5.82 9.62
N ILE A 119 9.63 6.65 9.65
CA ILE A 119 11.01 6.18 9.56
C ILE A 119 11.40 5.40 10.82
N PHE A 120 11.25 6.03 11.99
CA PHE A 120 11.79 5.54 13.27
C PHE A 120 10.75 4.88 14.16
N GLY A 121 9.47 4.86 13.77
CA GLY A 121 8.44 4.16 14.52
C GLY A 121 8.78 2.67 14.63
N ARG A 122 8.76 2.12 15.84
CA ARG A 122 9.23 0.75 16.11
C ARG A 122 8.65 -0.29 15.16
N MET A 123 7.34 -0.27 14.95
CA MET A 123 6.70 -1.21 14.03
C MET A 123 7.14 -0.96 12.59
N ALA A 124 7.04 0.28 12.09
CA ALA A 124 7.45 0.61 10.73
C ALA A 124 8.92 0.28 10.44
N TRP A 125 9.81 0.45 11.43
CA TRP A 125 11.20 0.02 11.33
C TRP A 125 11.31 -1.49 11.13
N LEU A 126 10.69 -2.30 12.00
CA LEU A 126 10.73 -3.76 11.88
C LEU A 126 10.15 -4.26 10.54
N GLU A 127 9.01 -3.69 10.13
CA GLU A 127 8.35 -4.00 8.84
C GLU A 127 9.18 -3.60 7.61
N ALA A 128 10.18 -2.72 7.78
CA ALA A 128 11.07 -2.32 6.70
C ALA A 128 12.32 -3.22 6.59
N LEU A 129 12.68 -3.96 7.64
CA LEU A 129 13.94 -4.71 7.70
C LEU A 129 13.84 -6.13 7.14
N SER A 130 12.65 -6.67 6.97
CA SER A 130 12.40 -8.01 6.44
C SER A 130 11.23 -8.02 5.46
N ALA A 131 11.09 -9.13 4.73
CA ALA A 131 10.05 -9.36 3.74
C ALA A 131 8.64 -9.38 4.36
N GLU A 132 8.07 -8.20 4.56
CA GLU A 132 6.76 -7.98 5.17
C GLU A 132 5.77 -7.25 4.26
N VAL A 133 4.49 -7.53 4.47
CA VAL A 133 3.37 -7.02 3.64
C VAL A 133 2.92 -5.61 4.07
N TYR A 134 3.15 -5.22 5.33
CA TYR A 134 2.57 -3.98 5.86
C TYR A 134 3.21 -2.72 5.26
N ALA A 135 4.49 -2.77 4.90
CA ALA A 135 5.19 -1.66 4.23
C ALA A 135 4.53 -1.27 2.89
N LEU A 136 4.27 -2.26 2.02
CA LEU A 136 3.61 -2.04 0.73
C LEU A 136 2.15 -1.61 0.92
N SER A 137 1.47 -2.17 1.92
CA SER A 137 0.10 -1.78 2.27
C SER A 137 0.01 -0.30 2.62
N LEU A 138 0.91 0.18 3.50
CA LEU A 138 0.95 1.57 3.91
C LEU A 138 1.27 2.50 2.74
N ALA A 139 2.24 2.14 1.88
CA ALA A 139 2.59 2.92 0.70
C ALA A 139 1.41 3.09 -0.27
N LEU A 140 0.70 2.00 -0.58
CA LEU A 140 -0.47 2.03 -1.48
C LEU A 140 -1.62 2.85 -0.88
N GLN A 141 -1.90 2.70 0.41
CA GLN A 141 -2.95 3.46 1.10
C GLN A 141 -2.65 4.96 1.14
N LEU A 142 -1.40 5.34 1.43
CA LEU A 142 -0.96 6.74 1.39
C LEU A 142 -0.95 7.29 -0.03
N ALA A 143 -0.67 6.47 -1.04
CA ALA A 143 -0.77 6.85 -2.44
C ALA A 143 -2.23 7.15 -2.82
N CYS A 144 -3.20 6.31 -2.42
CA CYS A 144 -4.63 6.57 -2.61
C CYS A 144 -5.02 7.93 -2.03
N LEU A 145 -4.70 8.20 -0.76
CA LEU A 145 -5.01 9.49 -0.12
C LEU A 145 -4.38 10.68 -0.84
N ASN A 146 -3.11 10.54 -1.26
CA ASN A 146 -2.43 11.59 -2.01
C ASN A 146 -3.04 11.84 -3.40
N LEU A 147 -3.50 10.80 -4.09
CA LEU A 147 -4.18 10.90 -5.39
C LEU A 147 -5.56 11.54 -5.24
N THR A 148 -6.31 11.18 -4.20
CA THR A 148 -7.62 11.75 -3.92
C THR A 148 -7.55 13.24 -3.60
N LEU A 149 -6.56 13.68 -2.82
CA LEU A 149 -6.35 15.11 -2.56
C LEU A 149 -5.89 15.88 -3.80
N GLU A 150 -5.15 15.24 -4.71
CA GLU A 150 -4.78 15.86 -5.99
C GLU A 150 -6.02 16.05 -6.88
N LEU A 151 -6.89 15.04 -6.96
CA LEU A 151 -8.13 15.10 -7.73
C LEU A 151 -9.08 16.20 -7.21
N ARG A 152 -9.17 16.38 -5.89
CA ARG A 152 -9.91 17.49 -5.26
C ARG A 152 -9.33 18.86 -5.60
N ARG A 153 -8.01 18.98 -5.62
CA ARG A 153 -7.33 20.25 -5.96
C ARG A 153 -7.58 20.62 -7.41
N GLU A 154 -7.50 19.66 -8.32
CA GLU A 154 -7.77 19.87 -9.75
C GLU A 154 -9.23 20.27 -10.00
N GLY A 155 -10.19 19.54 -9.43
CA GLY A 155 -11.63 19.87 -9.54
C GLY A 155 -11.96 21.27 -9.00
N GLY A 156 -11.43 21.61 -7.82
CA GLY A 156 -11.65 22.94 -7.22
C GLY A 156 -10.98 24.10 -7.99
N ALA A 157 -9.85 23.85 -8.66
CA ALA A 157 -9.16 24.86 -9.48
C ALA A 157 -9.82 25.07 -10.85
N ALA A 158 -10.65 24.12 -11.29
CA ALA A 158 -11.27 24.08 -12.61
C ALA A 158 -12.53 24.96 -12.74
N GLY A 159 -13.07 25.48 -11.63
CA GLY A 159 -14.31 26.28 -11.61
C GLY A 159 -15.54 25.50 -12.10
N GLU A 160 -16.62 26.19 -12.48
CA GLU A 160 -17.89 25.57 -12.93
C GLU A 160 -17.78 24.80 -14.27
N ALA A 161 -16.68 24.94 -15.02
CA ALA A 161 -16.52 24.40 -16.37
C ALA A 161 -15.42 23.33 -16.52
N GLY A 162 -14.48 23.24 -15.57
CA GLY A 162 -13.39 22.28 -15.65
C GLY A 162 -13.76 20.95 -14.98
N ARG A 163 -13.53 19.87 -15.70
CA ARG A 163 -13.81 18.51 -15.21
C ARG A 163 -12.56 17.96 -14.53
N ALA A 164 -12.74 17.18 -13.46
CA ALA A 164 -11.61 16.52 -12.80
C ALA A 164 -10.93 15.53 -13.78
N ASP A 165 -9.60 15.37 -13.69
CA ASP A 165 -8.85 14.53 -14.63
C ASP A 165 -9.25 13.05 -14.50
N GLY A 166 -9.92 12.54 -15.54
CA GLY A 166 -10.32 11.14 -15.60
C GLY A 166 -9.13 10.17 -15.58
N ARG A 167 -7.93 10.59 -15.97
CA ARG A 167 -6.70 9.78 -15.88
C ARG A 167 -6.26 9.64 -14.43
N LEU A 168 -6.34 10.72 -13.65
CA LEU A 168 -6.00 10.70 -12.23
C LEU A 168 -6.99 9.86 -11.43
N LEU A 169 -8.29 9.94 -11.77
CA LEU A 169 -9.30 9.05 -11.21
C LEU A 169 -9.06 7.59 -11.60
N ALA A 170 -8.67 7.31 -12.85
CA ALA A 170 -8.33 5.96 -13.27
C ALA A 170 -7.09 5.41 -12.54
N LEU A 171 -6.07 6.24 -12.33
CA LEU A 171 -4.90 5.89 -11.52
C LEU A 171 -5.29 5.62 -10.07
N LEU A 172 -6.16 6.43 -9.47
CA LEU A 172 -6.72 6.16 -8.14
C LEU A 172 -7.45 4.82 -8.10
N GLY A 173 -8.28 4.53 -9.11
CA GLY A 173 -8.96 3.24 -9.26
C GLY A 173 -7.97 2.08 -9.26
N LEU A 174 -6.94 2.15 -10.11
CA LEU A 174 -5.89 1.12 -10.20
C LEU A 174 -5.15 0.93 -8.88
N VAL A 175 -4.64 2.01 -8.27
CA VAL A 175 -3.87 1.93 -7.02
C VAL A 175 -4.74 1.43 -5.88
N TYR A 176 -6.02 1.81 -5.83
CA TYR A 176 -6.94 1.32 -4.82
C TYR A 176 -7.29 -0.17 -5.02
N GLY A 177 -7.49 -0.61 -6.26
CA GLY A 177 -7.67 -2.02 -6.59
C GLY A 177 -6.45 -2.86 -6.20
N LEU A 178 -5.23 -2.38 -6.50
CA LEU A 178 -3.99 -2.99 -6.06
C LEU A 178 -3.85 -3.00 -4.53
N SER A 179 -4.26 -1.93 -3.85
CA SER A 179 -4.24 -1.84 -2.39
C SER A 179 -5.19 -2.86 -1.74
N LEU A 180 -6.40 -3.01 -2.29
CA LEU A 180 -7.38 -4.02 -1.84
C LEU A 180 -6.91 -5.44 -2.12
N ALA A 181 -6.22 -5.64 -3.24
CA ALA A 181 -5.68 -6.94 -3.58
C ALA A 181 -4.43 -7.31 -2.78
N HIS A 182 -3.72 -6.31 -2.29
CA HIS A 182 -2.59 -6.51 -1.39
C HIS A 182 -3.05 -6.75 0.05
N HIS A 183 -3.90 -5.89 0.61
CA HIS A 183 -4.33 -6.01 2.00
C HIS A 183 -5.76 -5.48 2.21
N LEU A 184 -6.61 -6.30 2.84
CA LEU A 184 -8.04 -5.99 3.00
C LEU A 184 -8.32 -4.73 3.85
N SER A 185 -7.38 -4.32 4.70
CA SER A 185 -7.46 -3.05 5.46
C SER A 185 -7.65 -1.82 4.56
N ALA A 186 -7.32 -1.91 3.27
CA ALA A 186 -7.61 -0.84 2.32
C ALA A 186 -9.12 -0.50 2.26
N LEU A 187 -10.02 -1.43 2.63
CA LEU A 187 -11.45 -1.15 2.78
C LEU A 187 -11.74 0.01 3.75
N PHE A 188 -10.90 0.24 4.77
CA PHE A 188 -11.07 1.35 5.70
C PHE A 188 -10.86 2.72 5.04
N LEU A 189 -10.22 2.77 3.86
CA LEU A 189 -10.14 4.01 3.08
C LEU A 189 -11.43 4.31 2.31
N LEU A 190 -12.31 3.33 2.09
CA LEU A 190 -13.50 3.50 1.24
C LEU A 190 -14.35 4.72 1.63
N PRO A 191 -14.69 4.96 2.91
CA PRO A 191 -15.48 6.14 3.29
C PRO A 191 -14.77 7.45 2.92
N ALA A 192 -13.45 7.53 3.14
CA ALA A 192 -12.67 8.71 2.79
C ALA A 192 -12.63 8.94 1.27
N LEU A 193 -12.46 7.87 0.48
CA LEU A 193 -12.47 7.96 -0.99
C LEU A 193 -13.83 8.39 -1.53
N LEU A 194 -14.92 7.79 -1.03
CA LEU A 194 -16.29 8.16 -1.41
C LEU A 194 -16.63 9.59 -1.02
N PHE A 195 -16.14 10.09 0.11
CA PHE A 195 -16.38 11.45 0.54
C PHE A 195 -15.53 12.48 -0.22
N LEU A 196 -14.26 12.16 -0.46
CA LEU A 196 -13.32 13.13 -1.01
C LEU A 196 -13.28 13.16 -2.53
N VAL A 197 -13.72 12.14 -3.27
CA VAL A 197 -13.77 12.24 -4.74
C VAL A 197 -14.88 13.23 -5.17
N PRO A 198 -14.61 14.17 -6.10
CA PRO A 198 -15.60 15.16 -6.56
C PRO A 198 -16.57 14.56 -7.60
N TRP A 199 -17.41 13.60 -7.19
CA TRP A 199 -18.26 12.81 -8.10
C TRP A 199 -19.13 13.63 -9.07
N ARG A 200 -19.56 14.82 -8.65
CA ARG A 200 -20.43 15.71 -9.44
C ARG A 200 -19.69 16.37 -10.61
N GLU A 201 -18.37 16.43 -10.55
CA GLU A 201 -17.50 17.07 -11.54
C GLU A 201 -16.90 16.05 -12.52
N LEU A 202 -17.26 14.76 -12.39
CA LEU A 202 -16.72 13.67 -13.19
C LEU A 202 -17.60 13.37 -14.42
N GLU A 203 -16.95 13.18 -15.57
CA GLU A 203 -17.63 12.59 -16.73
C GLU A 203 -17.94 11.10 -16.49
N PRO A 204 -19.06 10.56 -17.00
CA PRO A 204 -19.38 9.14 -16.88
C PRO A 204 -18.27 8.22 -17.41
N ARG A 205 -17.58 8.64 -18.49
CA ARG A 205 -16.44 7.91 -19.06
C ARG A 205 -15.26 7.80 -18.08
N ALA A 206 -15.00 8.85 -17.30
CA ALA A 206 -13.96 8.81 -16.27
C ALA A 206 -14.29 7.79 -15.17
N GLY A 207 -15.56 7.74 -14.74
CA GLY A 207 -16.04 6.73 -13.78
C GLY A 207 -15.89 5.31 -14.31
N ALA A 208 -16.25 5.06 -15.58
CA ALA A 208 -16.09 3.75 -16.21
C ALA A 208 -14.60 3.33 -16.33
N LEU A 209 -13.71 4.25 -16.72
CA LEU A 209 -12.27 3.99 -16.76
C LEU A 209 -11.70 3.70 -15.38
N ALA A 210 -12.15 4.40 -14.34
CA ALA A 210 -11.73 4.15 -12.97
C ALA A 210 -12.22 2.82 -12.41
N ALA A 211 -13.46 2.42 -12.74
CA ALA A 211 -13.96 1.10 -12.41
C ALA A 211 -13.16 0.01 -13.13
N ALA A 212 -12.87 0.16 -14.41
CA ALA A 212 -12.04 -0.77 -15.17
C ALA A 212 -10.62 -0.87 -14.59
N ALA A 213 -10.01 0.26 -14.23
CA ALA A 213 -8.70 0.32 -13.60
C ALA A 213 -8.68 -0.35 -12.22
N LEU A 214 -9.74 -0.16 -11.42
CA LEU A 214 -9.92 -0.85 -10.13
C LEU A 214 -10.02 -2.36 -10.32
N LEU A 215 -10.82 -2.83 -11.29
CA LEU A 215 -10.91 -4.24 -11.63
C LEU A 215 -9.58 -4.81 -12.12
N LEU A 216 -8.80 -4.02 -12.88
CA LEU A 216 -7.45 -4.39 -13.27
C LEU A 216 -6.53 -4.56 -12.05
N GLY A 217 -6.61 -3.67 -11.06
CA GLY A 217 -5.87 -3.83 -9.80
C GLY A 217 -6.30 -5.09 -9.03
N LEU A 218 -7.61 -5.33 -8.91
CA LEU A 218 -8.16 -6.53 -8.25
C LEU A 218 -7.84 -7.83 -9.00
N SER A 219 -7.56 -7.76 -10.30
CA SER A 219 -7.25 -8.94 -11.12
C SER A 219 -6.04 -9.71 -10.61
N THR A 220 -5.17 -9.12 -9.79
CA THR A 220 -4.07 -9.85 -9.15
C THR A 220 -4.56 -10.99 -8.27
N TYR A 221 -5.79 -10.96 -7.74
CA TYR A 221 -6.37 -12.09 -7.01
C TYR A 221 -6.48 -13.38 -7.83
N ILE A 222 -6.53 -13.28 -9.16
CA ILE A 222 -6.53 -14.46 -10.06
C ILE A 222 -5.26 -15.30 -9.84
N TYR A 223 -4.17 -14.71 -9.36
CA TYR A 223 -2.94 -15.42 -8.99
C TYR A 223 -3.22 -16.58 -8.00
N LEU A 224 -4.07 -16.38 -6.99
CA LEU A 224 -4.28 -17.37 -5.92
C LEU A 224 -4.84 -18.71 -6.45
N PRO A 225 -6.01 -18.78 -7.11
CA PRO A 225 -6.53 -20.04 -7.64
C PRO A 225 -5.62 -20.64 -8.71
N LEU A 226 -4.99 -19.82 -9.56
CA LEU A 226 -4.07 -20.32 -10.59
C LEU A 226 -2.85 -21.01 -9.99
N ARG A 227 -2.28 -20.47 -8.92
CA ARG A 227 -1.13 -21.08 -8.25
C ARG A 227 -1.49 -22.30 -7.42
N ALA A 228 -2.64 -22.27 -6.76
CA ALA A 228 -3.16 -23.44 -6.06
C ALA A 228 -3.38 -24.63 -7.02
N LEU A 229 -3.82 -24.39 -8.26
CA LEU A 229 -3.95 -25.42 -9.31
C LEU A 229 -2.61 -26.01 -9.78
N SER A 230 -1.51 -25.29 -9.62
CA SER A 230 -0.17 -25.74 -10.02
C SER A 230 0.56 -26.59 -8.98
N SER A 231 -0.10 -26.93 -7.87
CA SER A 231 0.48 -27.73 -6.76
C SER A 231 1.77 -27.12 -6.20
N ALA A 232 1.77 -25.80 -5.99
CA ALA A 232 2.89 -25.10 -5.38
C ALA A 232 3.21 -25.63 -3.98
N ALA A 233 4.49 -25.65 -3.60
CA ALA A 233 4.95 -26.22 -2.33
C ALA A 233 4.37 -25.49 -1.11
N VAL A 234 4.21 -24.17 -1.21
CA VAL A 234 3.49 -23.36 -0.22
C VAL A 234 2.10 -23.07 -0.80
N ASN A 235 1.05 -23.63 -0.20
CA ASN A 235 -0.32 -23.50 -0.68
C ASN A 235 -1.32 -23.42 0.47
N TRP A 236 -1.35 -22.28 1.16
CA TRP A 236 -2.26 -22.05 2.27
C TRP A 236 -3.74 -22.00 1.83
N GLY A 237 -4.62 -22.68 2.57
CA GLY A 237 -6.07 -22.73 2.35
C GLY A 237 -6.51 -23.37 1.02
N ASP A 238 -5.58 -23.71 0.13
CA ASP A 238 -5.81 -24.33 -1.17
C ASP A 238 -6.98 -23.70 -1.96
N PRO A 239 -6.87 -22.41 -2.37
CA PRO A 239 -7.98 -21.63 -2.93
C PRO A 239 -8.33 -22.00 -4.39
N ARG A 240 -8.32 -23.28 -4.75
CA ARG A 240 -8.65 -23.79 -6.10
C ARG A 240 -10.14 -23.70 -6.45
N THR A 241 -11.00 -23.72 -5.43
CA THR A 241 -12.45 -23.60 -5.61
C THR A 241 -12.91 -22.20 -5.19
N LEU A 242 -14.07 -21.75 -5.70
CA LEU A 242 -14.63 -20.46 -5.30
C LEU A 242 -14.88 -20.37 -3.78
N GLY A 243 -15.32 -21.47 -3.16
CA GLY A 243 -15.54 -21.54 -1.71
C GLY A 243 -14.24 -21.33 -0.93
N ALA A 244 -13.22 -22.14 -1.21
CA ALA A 244 -11.91 -22.03 -0.55
C ALA A 244 -11.25 -20.67 -0.81
N PHE A 245 -11.36 -20.12 -2.02
CA PHE A 245 -10.89 -18.77 -2.33
C PHE A 245 -11.57 -17.71 -1.47
N LEU A 246 -12.89 -17.77 -1.30
CA LEU A 246 -13.62 -16.80 -0.46
C LEU A 246 -13.31 -16.96 1.03
N GLU A 247 -13.12 -18.18 1.51
CA GLU A 247 -12.69 -18.46 2.89
C GLU A 247 -11.28 -17.91 3.15
N HIS A 248 -10.36 -18.16 2.24
CA HIS A 248 -9.00 -17.64 2.28
C HIS A 248 -8.98 -16.10 2.22
N LEU A 249 -9.77 -15.48 1.34
CA LEU A 249 -9.85 -14.02 1.24
C LEU A 249 -10.41 -13.37 2.52
N ARG A 250 -11.32 -14.04 3.22
CA ARG A 250 -11.91 -13.55 4.48
C ARG A 250 -11.04 -13.81 5.70
N GLY A 251 -9.97 -14.60 5.56
CA GLY A 251 -9.19 -15.09 6.70
C GLY A 251 -10.04 -15.97 7.62
N ALA A 252 -10.98 -16.76 7.06
CA ALA A 252 -11.93 -17.55 7.84
C ALA A 252 -11.23 -18.54 8.79
N GLU A 253 -10.05 -19.04 8.40
CA GLU A 253 -9.19 -19.91 9.21
C GLU A 253 -8.79 -19.25 10.53
N TYR A 254 -8.53 -17.93 10.55
CA TYR A 254 -8.22 -17.20 11.77
C TYR A 254 -9.45 -16.95 12.65
N GLY A 255 -10.66 -16.99 12.09
CA GLY A 255 -11.88 -16.74 12.86
C GLY A 255 -12.06 -17.73 14.02
N THR A 256 -11.78 -19.01 13.78
CA THR A 256 -11.84 -20.03 14.84
C THR A 256 -10.70 -19.88 15.85
N ALA A 257 -9.50 -19.55 15.39
CA ALA A 257 -8.34 -19.35 16.25
C ALA A 257 -8.46 -18.10 17.15
N LEU A 258 -9.07 -17.02 16.63
CA LEU A 258 -9.21 -15.72 17.30
C LEU A 258 -10.51 -15.58 18.11
N PHE A 259 -11.57 -16.29 17.75
CA PHE A 259 -12.90 -16.12 18.34
C PHE A 259 -13.57 -17.43 18.78
N GLY A 260 -12.92 -18.58 18.55
CA GLY A 260 -13.43 -19.89 18.97
C GLY A 260 -12.97 -20.34 20.37
N GLY A 261 -12.07 -19.60 21.01
CA GLY A 261 -11.57 -19.90 22.36
C GLY A 261 -12.44 -19.32 23.48
N THR A 262 -12.49 -20.01 24.63
CA THR A 262 -13.01 -19.42 25.87
C THR A 262 -11.97 -18.47 26.46
N ALA A 263 -12.39 -17.50 27.28
CA ALA A 263 -11.46 -16.61 27.98
C ALA A 263 -10.39 -17.37 28.79
N ALA A 264 -10.75 -18.52 29.37
CA ALA A 264 -9.80 -19.40 30.06
C ALA A 264 -8.74 -19.97 29.11
N GLY A 265 -9.14 -20.44 27.93
CA GLY A 265 -8.20 -20.97 26.92
C GLY A 265 -7.27 -19.92 26.29
N TYR A 266 -7.54 -18.63 26.49
CA TYR A 266 -6.63 -17.54 26.15
C TYR A 266 -5.60 -17.28 27.25
N LEU A 267 -6.03 -17.33 28.51
CA LEU A 267 -5.14 -17.10 29.66
C LEU A 267 -4.10 -18.21 29.81
N ASP A 268 -4.45 -19.45 29.46
CA ASP A 268 -3.51 -20.58 29.51
C ASP A 268 -2.41 -20.54 28.43
N ARG A 269 -2.49 -19.61 27.45
CA ARG A 269 -1.48 -19.45 26.39
C ARG A 269 -0.50 -18.29 26.64
N LEU A 270 -0.71 -17.51 27.70
CA LEU A 270 0.18 -16.42 28.14
C LEU A 270 1.17 -16.94 29.18
#